data_AF-A0A1I7NF63-F1
#
_entry.id   AF-A0A1I7NF63-F1
#
_cell.length_a   1.000
_cell.length_b   1.000
_cell.length_c   1.000
_cell.angle_alpha   90.00
_cell.angle_beta   90.00
_cell.angle_gamma   90.00
#
_symmetry.space_group_name_H-M   'P 1'
#
loop_
_entity.id
_entity.type
_entity.pdbx_description
1 polymer ?
#
loop_
_entity_poly.entity_id
_entity_poly.type
_entity_poly.pdbx_seq_one_letter_code
_entity_poly.pdbx_strand_id
1 'polypeptide(L)' 'MTERTVPRLKFKKDFDFKPSSQSTVGYKAGWEGPVTQACADAAVKAGVAELVTGSTKKADA' A
#
# COMPACT_ATOMS: atom_id res chain seq x y z
N MET A 1 7.77 -20.81 -10.83
CA MET A 1 6.94 -19.70 -11.33
C MET A 1 5.78 -19.56 -10.36
N THR A 2 5.88 -18.68 -9.36
CA THR A 2 4.78 -18.46 -8.40
C THR A 2 4.40 -17.00 -8.53
N GLU A 3 3.46 -16.72 -9.41
CA GLU A 3 2.81 -15.42 -9.52
C GLU A 3 2.00 -15.20 -8.24
N ARG A 4 2.66 -14.71 -7.19
CA ARG A 4 2.00 -14.19 -6.00
C ARG A 4 1.29 -12.91 -6.45
N THR A 5 -0.02 -12.97 -6.59
CA THR A 5 -0.88 -11.79 -6.74
C THR A 5 -0.62 -10.86 -5.54
N VAL A 6 0.22 -9.86 -5.74
CA VAL A 6 0.55 -8.83 -4.74
C VAL A 6 -0.47 -7.70 -4.85
N PRO A 7 -1.21 -7.38 -3.78
CA PRO A 7 -2.16 -6.27 -3.82
C PRO A 7 -1.40 -4.96 -4.01
N ARG A 8 -1.86 -4.12 -4.95
CA ARG A 8 -1.33 -2.77 -5.14
C ARG A 8 -2.07 -1.81 -4.22
N LEU A 9 -1.31 -1.01 -3.47
CA LEU A 9 -1.83 0.07 -2.65
C LEU A 9 -1.28 1.41 -3.14
N LYS A 10 -2.12 2.45 -3.03
CA LYS A 10 -1.71 3.86 -3.08
C LYS A 10 -1.71 4.42 -1.68
N PHE A 11 -0.54 4.78 -1.17
CA PHE A 11 -0.41 5.46 0.11
C PHE A 11 -0.76 6.94 -0.08
N LYS A 12 -1.75 7.43 0.66
CA LYS A 12 -2.15 8.85 0.70
C LYS A 12 -1.40 9.63 1.76
N LYS A 13 -0.92 8.94 2.80
CA LYS A 13 -0.15 9.51 3.91
C LYS A 13 1.14 8.73 4.09
N ASP A 14 2.09 9.37 4.76
CA ASP A 14 3.25 8.69 5.33
C ASP A 14 2.78 7.55 6.26
N PHE A 15 3.32 6.34 6.02
CA PHE A 15 3.01 5.15 6.79
C PHE A 15 4.28 4.39 7.09
N ASP A 16 4.52 4.16 8.37
CA ASP A 16 5.63 3.35 8.86
C ASP A 16 5.13 1.93 9.11
N PHE A 17 5.45 1.00 8.20
CA PHE A 17 5.09 -0.40 8.36
C PHE A 17 6.27 -1.18 8.92
N LYS A 18 6.08 -1.83 10.07
CA LYS A 18 7.10 -2.63 10.74
C LYS A 18 6.76 -4.13 10.63
N PRO A 19 7.11 -4.82 9.53
CA PRO A 19 6.85 -6.25 9.38
C PRO A 19 7.66 -7.11 10.37
N SER A 20 8.81 -6.62 10.84
CA SER A 20 9.66 -7.28 11.82
C SER A 20 10.32 -6.25 12.74
N SER A 21 10.74 -6.64 13.94
CA SER A 21 11.44 -5.74 14.88
C SER A 21 12.74 -5.16 14.32
N GLN A 22 13.31 -5.81 13.29
CA GLN A 22 14.55 -5.40 12.63
C GLN A 22 14.32 -4.64 11.31
N SER A 23 13.08 -4.49 10.85
CA SER A 23 12.79 -3.86 9.56
C SER A 23 11.61 -2.92 9.65
N THR A 24 11.86 -1.67 9.30
CA THR A 24 10.88 -0.61 9.18
C THR A 24 10.80 -0.18 7.72
N VAL A 25 9.62 -0.25 7.13
CA VAL A 25 9.34 0.19 5.76
C VAL A 25 8.53 1.48 5.85
N GLY A 26 9.19 2.61 5.62
CA GLY A 26 8.53 3.90 5.53
C GLY A 26 8.00 4.13 4.11
N TYR A 27 6.67 4.12 3.97
CA TYR A 27 5.98 4.54 2.76
C TYR A 27 5.70 6.03 2.84
N LYS A 28 6.04 6.78 1.80
CA LYS A 28 5.69 8.21 1.70
C LYS A 28 4.30 8.40 1.09
N ALA A 29 3.64 9.48 1.48
CA ALA A 29 2.42 9.94 0.81
C ALA A 29 2.67 10.09 -0.71
N GLY A 30 1.80 9.50 -1.51
CA GLY A 30 1.90 9.45 -2.98
C GLY A 30 2.63 8.23 -3.54
N TRP A 31 3.19 7.35 -2.71
CA TRP A 31 3.81 6.12 -3.17
C TRP A 31 2.75 5.08 -3.56
N GLU A 32 2.94 4.45 -4.70
CA GLU A 32 2.02 3.46 -5.25
C GLU A 32 2.80 2.25 -5.74
N GLY A 33 2.45 1.07 -5.25
CA GLY A 33 3.20 -0.12 -5.56
C GLY A 33 2.56 -1.39 -5.02
N PRO A 34 3.03 -2.56 -5.51
CA PRO A 34 2.68 -3.83 -4.92
C PRO A 34 3.24 -3.92 -3.51
N VAL A 35 2.37 -4.22 -2.55
CA VAL A 35 2.76 -4.46 -1.15
C VAL A 35 2.31 -5.85 -0.70
N THR A 36 2.84 -6.29 0.44
CA THR A 36 2.36 -7.53 1.07
C THR A 36 0.93 -7.36 1.58
N GLN A 37 0.16 -8.44 1.61
CA GLN A 37 -1.23 -8.41 2.09
C GLN A 37 -1.35 -7.89 3.54
N ALA A 38 -0.38 -8.19 4.40
CA ALA A 38 -0.33 -7.66 5.77
C ALA A 38 -0.14 -6.14 5.81
N CYS A 39 0.69 -5.59 4.92
CA CYS A 39 0.85 -4.15 4.78
C CYS A 39 -0.43 -3.53 4.19
N ALA A 40 -1.05 -4.22 3.23
CA ALA A 40 -2.30 -3.80 2.63
C ALA A 40 -3.42 -3.63 3.65
N ASP A 41 -3.64 -4.66 4.47
CA ASP A 41 -4.63 -4.63 5.54
C ASP A 41 -4.34 -3.53 6.56
N ALA A 42 -3.10 -3.44 7.05
CA ALA A 42 -2.72 -2.44 8.05
C ALA A 42 -2.91 -1.01 7.55
N ALA A 43 -2.51 -0.73 6.30
CA ALA A 43 -2.59 0.61 5.72
C ALA A 43 -4.03 1.01 5.36
N VAL A 44 -4.86 0.07 4.88
CA VAL A 44 -6.30 0.30 4.65
C VAL A 44 -7.02 0.52 5.97
N LYS A 45 -6.74 -0.31 6.99
CA LYS A 45 -7.34 -0.21 8.33
C LYS A 45 -6.97 1.10 9.03
N ALA A 46 -5.75 1.59 8.82
CA ALA A 46 -5.31 2.89 9.30
C ALA A 46 -5.85 4.07 8.47
N GLY A 47 -6.51 3.82 7.33
CA GLY A 47 -7.03 4.87 6.44
C GLY A 47 -5.93 5.72 5.78
N VAL A 48 -4.70 5.20 5.72
CA VAL A 48 -3.54 5.88 5.12
C VAL A 48 -3.28 5.44 3.70
N ALA A 49 -3.91 4.36 3.24
CA ALA A 49 -3.77 3.84 1.88
C ALA A 49 -5.08 3.28 1.32
N GLU A 50 -5.13 3.17 -0.01
CA GLU A 50 -6.27 2.63 -0.76
C GLU A 50 -5.87 1.47 -1.67
N LEU A 51 -6.73 0.45 -1.75
CA LEU A 51 -6.57 -0.68 -2.67
C LEU A 51 -6.76 -0.22 -4.11
N VAL A 52 -5.67 -0.27 -4.88
CA VAL A 52 -5.67 0.01 -6.31
C VAL A 52 -5.84 -1.30 -7.06
N THR A 53 -7.03 -1.88 -6.97
CA THR A 53 -7.43 -3.00 -7.84
C THR A 53 -8.01 -2.42 -9.13
N GLY A 54 -7.13 -2.06 -10.07
CA GLY A 54 -7.49 -1.83 -11.48
C GLY A 54 -8.63 -0.85 -11.76
N SER A 55 -8.88 0.15 -10.91
CA SER A 55 -9.92 1.15 -11.18
C SER A 55 -9.29 2.46 -11.63
N THR A 56 -9.32 2.65 -12.95
CA THR A 56 -9.54 3.97 -13.53
C THR A 56 -10.69 4.66 -12.75
N LYS A 57 -10.48 5.86 -12.17
CA LYS A 57 -11.40 7.02 -12.21
C LYS A 57 -10.93 8.20 -11.31
N LYS A 58 -10.51 9.28 -11.99
CA LYS A 58 -10.57 10.74 -11.68
C LYS A 58 -9.98 11.34 -10.39
N ALA A 59 -8.98 12.22 -10.59
CA ALA A 59 -9.06 13.66 -10.27
C ALA A 59 -7.97 14.43 -11.05
N ASP A 60 -8.15 14.50 -12.38
CA ASP A 60 -7.60 15.52 -13.28
C ASP A 60 -8.82 16.21 -13.93
N ALA A 61 -8.70 17.53 -14.09
CA ALA A 61 -9.67 18.54 -14.53
C ALA A 61 -10.78 18.92 -13.54
#